data_AF-A0A5N4E2R4-F1
#
_entry.id   AF-A0A5N4E2R4-F1
#
_cell.length_a   1.000
_cell.length_b   1.000
_cell.length_c   1.000
_cell.angle_alpha   90.00
_cell.angle_beta   90.00
_cell.angle_gamma   90.00
#
_symmetry.space_group_name_H-M   'P 1'
#
loop_
_entity.id
_entity.type
_entity.pdbx_description
1 polymer ?
#
loop_
_entity_poly.entity_id
_entity_poly.type
_entity_poly.pdbx_seq_one_letter_code
_entity_poly.pdbx_strand_id
1 'polypeptide(L)'
;MSVVNSYTRHCKPENTFLHTSFQDVAAACDSPNITYKNSQNNCHEDPKPVHLTQCSLTAGRYPDCRYREAAEYKCYIVACDPPQKGDPPYALVPVHLDKVV
;
A
#
# COMPACT_ATOMS: atom_id res chain seq x y z
N MET A 1 -0.54 -13.86 -2.65
CA MET A 1 0.82 -13.36 -2.97
C MET A 1 1.38 -13.81 -4.33
N SER A 2 0.96 -14.94 -4.90
CA SER A 2 1.56 -15.47 -6.16
C SER A 2 1.58 -14.46 -7.32
N VAL A 3 0.50 -13.70 -7.50
CA VAL A 3 0.43 -12.63 -8.54
C VAL A 3 1.48 -11.55 -8.29
N VAL A 4 1.52 -10.96 -7.09
CA VAL A 4 2.51 -9.93 -6.69
C VAL A 4 3.94 -10.41 -6.92
N ASN A 5 4.27 -11.63 -6.48
CA ASN A 5 5.60 -12.20 -6.60
C ASN A 5 5.99 -12.50 -8.06
N SER A 6 5.02 -12.77 -8.94
CA SER A 6 5.27 -13.11 -10.34
C SER A 6 5.89 -11.94 -11.13
N TYR A 7 5.55 -10.70 -10.78
CA TYR A 7 6.09 -9.50 -11.43
C TYR A 7 7.62 -9.35 -11.25
N THR A 8 8.17 -9.82 -10.14
CA THR A 8 9.62 -9.73 -9.83
C THR A 8 10.32 -11.09 -9.79
N ARG A 9 9.56 -12.19 -9.91
CA ARG A 9 10.02 -13.58 -9.73
C ARG A 9 10.73 -13.80 -8.39
N HIS A 10 10.25 -13.12 -7.35
CA HIS A 10 10.82 -13.17 -6.00
C HIS A 10 9.71 -13.22 -4.94
N CYS A 11 9.95 -13.92 -3.82
CA CYS A 11 9.03 -13.90 -2.69
C CYS A 11 9.17 -12.57 -1.95
N LYS A 12 8.22 -11.65 -2.14
CA LYS A 12 8.21 -10.39 -1.37
C LYS A 12 8.13 -10.72 0.14
N PRO A 13 9.04 -10.21 1.00
CA PRO A 13 9.06 -10.58 2.41
C PRO A 13 7.80 -10.19 3.17
N GLU A 14 7.28 -8.99 2.90
CA GLU A 14 6.04 -8.48 3.49
C GLU A 14 5.16 -7.81 2.44
N ASN A 15 3.85 -7.91 2.60
CA ASN A 15 2.88 -7.18 1.78
C ASN A 15 1.60 -6.92 2.56
N THR A 16 0.99 -5.77 2.37
CA THR A 16 -0.32 -5.45 2.93
C THR A 16 -1.34 -5.29 1.82
N PHE A 17 -2.53 -5.87 2.01
CA PHE A 17 -3.71 -5.62 1.20
C PHE A 17 -4.71 -4.80 2.01
N LEU A 18 -5.00 -3.58 1.56
CA LEU A 18 -6.07 -2.77 2.13
C LEU A 18 -7.41 -3.23 1.54
N HIS A 19 -8.40 -3.52 2.38
CA HIS A 19 -9.75 -3.88 1.96
C HIS A 19 -10.60 -2.62 1.85
N THR A 20 -10.22 -1.75 0.91
CA THR A 20 -10.93 -0.51 0.57
C THR A 20 -10.86 -0.28 -0.94
N SER A 21 -11.61 0.70 -1.46
CA SER A 21 -11.60 1.00 -2.89
C SER A 21 -10.38 1.85 -3.28
N PHE A 22 -9.99 1.81 -4.55
CA PHE A 22 -8.96 2.72 -5.06
C PHE A 22 -9.37 4.19 -4.90
N GLN A 23 -10.66 4.50 -5.07
CA GLN A 23 -11.18 5.85 -4.91
C GLN A 23 -11.00 6.37 -3.49
N ASP A 24 -11.22 5.53 -2.48
CA ASP A 24 -11.03 5.91 -1.07
C ASP A 24 -9.54 6.14 -0.76
N VAL A 25 -8.64 5.31 -1.30
CA VAL A 25 -7.19 5.53 -1.17
C VAL A 25 -6.75 6.80 -1.90
N ALA A 26 -7.29 7.08 -3.08
CA ALA A 26 -7.00 8.30 -3.82
C ALA A 26 -7.51 9.55 -3.08
N ALA A 27 -8.67 9.47 -2.43
CA ALA A 27 -9.21 10.55 -1.60
C ALA A 27 -8.31 10.84 -0.38
N ALA A 28 -7.56 9.85 0.13
CA ALA A 28 -6.57 10.10 1.18
C ALA A 28 -5.48 11.09 0.72
N CYS A 29 -5.14 11.14 -0.57
CA CYS A 29 -4.18 12.08 -1.14
C CYS A 29 -4.65 13.55 -1.08
N ASP A 30 -5.94 13.81 -0.83
CA ASP A 30 -6.47 15.16 -0.64
C ASP A 30 -6.28 15.65 0.82
N SER A 31 -5.85 14.77 1.72
CA SER A 31 -5.55 15.13 3.11
C SER A 31 -4.25 15.95 3.20
N PRO A 32 -4.05 16.76 4.26
CA PRO A 32 -2.83 17.53 4.41
C PRO A 32 -1.57 16.65 4.40
N ASN A 33 -0.52 17.13 3.73
CA ASN A 33 0.75 16.40 3.67
C ASN A 33 1.35 16.29 5.08
N ILE A 34 1.82 15.09 5.40
CA ILE A 34 2.55 14.81 6.63
C ILE A 34 4.01 14.49 6.30
N THR A 35 4.92 14.93 7.17
CA THR A 35 6.33 14.52 7.09
C THR A 35 6.47 13.17 7.76
N TYR A 36 6.68 12.11 6.98
CA TYR A 36 6.80 10.75 7.48
C TYR A 36 8.12 10.10 7.04
N LYS A 37 9.07 9.91 7.97
CA LYS A 37 10.47 9.52 7.68
C LYS A 37 11.15 10.53 6.73
N ASN A 38 12.27 10.12 6.11
CA ASN A 38 12.95 10.86 5.03
C ASN A 38 12.17 10.77 3.70
N SER A 39 10.85 10.57 3.72
CA SER A 39 10.05 10.60 2.49
C SER A 39 10.09 11.99 1.89
N GLN A 40 9.76 12.08 0.61
CA GLN A 40 9.35 13.37 0.05
C GLN A 40 8.12 13.85 0.85
N ASN A 41 7.89 15.17 0.93
CA ASN A 41 6.73 15.76 1.61
C ASN A 41 5.43 15.50 0.82
N ASN A 42 5.15 14.25 0.48
CA ASN A 42 4.03 13.78 -0.33
C ASN A 42 3.29 12.60 0.32
N CYS A 43 3.48 12.40 1.63
CA CYS A 43 2.74 11.40 2.40
C CYS A 43 1.46 12.01 2.95
N HIS A 44 0.40 11.20 2.98
CA HIS A 44 -0.92 11.56 3.46
C HIS A 44 -1.45 10.43 4.34
N GLU A 45 -2.21 10.78 5.38
CA GLU A 45 -2.85 9.83 6.27
C GLU A 45 -4.35 10.07 6.25
N ASP A 46 -5.13 9.03 5.93
CA ASP A 46 -6.56 9.06 6.17
C ASP A 46 -6.81 8.79 7.66
N PRO A 47 -7.59 9.64 8.37
CA PRO A 47 -7.92 9.40 9.77
C PRO A 47 -8.80 8.14 9.99
N LYS A 48 -9.40 7.57 8.93
CA LYS A 48 -10.28 6.41 9.03
C LYS A 48 -9.49 5.10 8.88
N PRO A 49 -9.54 4.22 9.89
CA PRO A 49 -8.97 2.89 9.75
C PRO A 49 -9.76 2.05 8.74
N VAL A 50 -9.07 1.11 8.11
CA VAL A 50 -9.66 0.14 7.17
C VAL A 50 -9.29 -1.28 7.58
N HIS A 51 -10.13 -2.23 7.17
CA HIS A 51 -9.74 -3.64 7.27
C HIS A 51 -8.57 -3.90 6.32
N LEU A 52 -7.60 -4.69 6.76
CA LEU A 52 -6.46 -5.06 5.93
C LEU A 52 -5.98 -6.48 6.23
N THR A 53 -5.23 -7.04 5.29
CA THR A 53 -4.51 -8.30 5.47
C THR A 53 -3.01 -8.05 5.30
N GLN A 54 -2.26 -8.30 6.36
CA GLN A 54 -0.80 -8.31 6.32
C GLN A 54 -0.30 -9.72 6.04
N CYS A 55 0.53 -9.86 5.01
CA CYS A 55 1.18 -11.11 4.62
C CYS A 55 2.67 -11.04 4.96
N SER A 56 3.17 -12.00 5.74
CA SER A 56 4.60 -12.15 6.04
C SER A 56 5.11 -13.49 5.50
N LEU A 57 6.21 -13.47 4.74
CA LEU A 57 6.86 -14.67 4.22
C LEU A 57 7.36 -15.52 5.39
N THR A 58 6.98 -16.79 5.42
CA THR A 58 7.39 -17.72 6.48
C THR A 58 8.40 -18.76 5.99
N ALA A 59 8.32 -19.16 4.72
CA ALA A 59 9.19 -20.16 4.13
C ALA A 59 9.09 -20.18 2.60
N GLY A 60 9.99 -20.94 1.96
CA GLY A 60 9.94 -21.23 0.53
C GLY A 60 10.78 -20.28 -0.33
N ARG A 61 10.75 -20.55 -1.64
CA ARG A 61 11.39 -19.76 -2.70
C ARG A 61 10.44 -19.71 -3.88
N TYR A 62 10.52 -18.65 -4.69
CA TYR A 62 9.66 -18.52 -5.86
C TYR A 62 9.81 -19.74 -6.79
N PRO A 63 8.72 -20.35 -7.26
CA PRO A 63 7.32 -19.91 -7.14
C PRO A 63 6.58 -20.36 -5.87
N ASP A 64 7.14 -21.28 -5.09
CA ASP A 64 6.50 -21.94 -3.94
C ASP A 64 6.71 -21.18 -2.61
N CYS A 65 6.35 -19.90 -2.59
CA CYS A 65 6.41 -19.06 -1.39
C CYS A 65 5.27 -19.38 -0.41
N ARG A 66 5.57 -19.47 0.89
CA ARG A 66 4.56 -19.67 1.96
C ARG A 66 4.44 -18.42 2.82
N TYR A 67 3.22 -17.98 3.09
CA TYR A 67 2.93 -16.77 3.84
C TYR A 67 2.06 -17.05 5.06
N ARG A 68 2.27 -16.28 6.13
CA ARG A 68 1.31 -16.11 7.21
C ARG A 68 0.49 -14.86 6.94
N GLU A 69 -0.81 -14.93 7.19
CA GLU A 69 -1.73 -13.81 7.06
C GLU A 69 -2.22 -13.36 8.43
N ALA A 70 -2.32 -12.05 8.63
CA ALA A 70 -2.93 -11.42 9.79
C ALA A 70 -3.98 -10.42 9.31
N ALA A 71 -5.22 -10.56 9.81
CA ALA A 71 -6.28 -9.60 9.56
C ALA A 71 -6.25 -8.51 10.64
N GLU A 72 -6.28 -7.25 10.23
CA GLU A 72 -6.19 -6.11 11.14
C GLU A 72 -7.17 -5.00 10.74
N TYR A 73 -7.34 -4.02 11.61
CA TYR A 73 -8.15 -2.82 11.40
C TYR A 73 -7.37 -1.60 11.88
N LYS A 74 -6.78 -0.86 10.93
CA LYS A 74 -5.76 0.16 11.21
C LYS A 74 -5.80 1.31 10.21
N CYS A 75 -5.24 2.44 10.60
CA CYS A 75 -5.00 3.57 9.68
C CYS A 75 -3.77 3.29 8.82
N TYR A 76 -3.58 4.08 7.77
CA TYR A 76 -2.45 3.92 6.87
C TYR A 76 -1.95 5.25 6.32
N ILE A 77 -0.68 5.26 5.95
CA ILE A 77 0.02 6.39 5.34
C ILE A 77 0.37 6.00 3.91
N VAL A 78 -0.05 6.83 2.96
CA VAL A 78 0.17 6.65 1.53
C VAL A 78 0.97 7.82 0.96
N ALA A 79 1.93 7.54 0.09
CA ALA A 79 2.58 8.57 -0.72
C ALA A 79 1.79 8.79 -2.01
N CYS A 80 1.60 10.05 -2.39
CA CYS A 80 0.85 10.42 -3.57
C CYS A 80 1.65 11.36 -4.48
N ASP A 81 1.58 11.13 -5.79
CA ASP A 81 2.27 11.93 -6.80
C ASP A 81 1.29 12.39 -7.91
N PRO A 82 1.65 13.39 -8.72
CA PRO A 82 0.86 13.74 -9.90
C PRO A 82 0.67 12.55 -10.85
N PRO A 83 -0.51 12.40 -11.48
CA PRO A 83 -0.80 11.28 -12.37
C PRO A 83 0.10 11.27 -13.62
N GLN A 84 0.41 10.06 -14.10
CA GLN A 84 1.07 9.82 -15.37
C GLN A 84 0.07 9.58 -16.50
N LYS A 85 0.56 9.55 -17.75
CA LYS A 85 -0.29 9.30 -18.92
C LYS A 85 -0.95 7.92 -18.82
N GLY A 86 -2.28 7.91 -18.75
CA GLY A 86 -3.09 6.69 -18.63
C GLY A 86 -3.63 6.44 -17.22
N ASP A 87 -3.19 7.22 -16.24
CA ASP A 87 -3.77 7.17 -14.90
C ASP A 87 -5.17 7.80 -14.85
N PRO A 88 -5.98 7.44 -13.84
CA PRO A 88 -7.27 8.06 -13.62
C PRO A 88 -7.15 9.58 -13.35
N PRO A 89 -8.20 10.38 -13.61
CA PRO A 89 -8.13 11.84 -13.61
C PRO A 89 -8.20 12.46 -12.19
N TYR A 90 -7.40 11.96 -11.25
CA TYR A 90 -7.23 12.55 -9.91
C TYR A 90 -6.11 13.59 -9.92
N ALA A 91 -6.15 14.57 -9.00
CA ALA A 91 -5.09 15.58 -8.88
C ALA A 91 -3.76 14.95 -8.43
N LEU A 92 -3.84 13.98 -7.51
CA LEU A 92 -2.76 13.11 -7.07
C LEU A 92 -3.24 11.66 -7.10
N VAL A 93 -2.32 10.72 -7.31
CA VAL A 93 -2.59 9.29 -7.28
C VAL A 93 -1.68 8.59 -6.26
N PRO A 94 -2.18 7.56 -5.56
CA PRO A 94 -1.38 6.82 -4.59
C PRO A 94 -0.32 5.99 -5.32
N VAL A 95 0.95 6.18 -4.96
CA VAL A 95 2.10 5.49 -5.58
C VAL A 95 2.79 4.50 -4.65
N HIS A 96 2.67 4.70 -3.33
CA HIS A 96 3.30 3.83 -2.34
C HIS A 96 2.51 3.76 -1.03
N LEU A 97 2.42 2.57 -0.44
CA LEU A 97 1.91 2.38 0.92
C LEU A 97 3.10 2.42 1.88
N ASP A 98 3.31 3.54 2.57
CA ASP A 98 4.48 3.76 3.42
C ASP A 98 4.37 3.08 4.79
N LYS A 99 3.18 3.11 5.37
CA LYS A 99 2.96 2.52 6.70
C LYS A 99 1.50 2.17 6.95
N VAL A 100 1.31 1.16 7.79
CA VAL A 100 0.07 0.91 8.54
C VAL A 100 0.32 1.29 10.00
N VAL A 101 -0.59 2.06 10.60
CA VAL A 101 -0.48 2.65 11.94
C VAL A 101 -1.22 1.83 12.98
#